data_AF-A0A534SPC0-F1
#
_entry.id   AF-A0A534SPC0-F1
#
_cell.length_a   1.000
_cell.length_b   1.000
_cell.length_c   1.000
_cell.angle_alpha   90.00
_cell.angle_beta   90.00
_cell.angle_gamma   90.00
#
_symmetry.space_group_name_H-M   'P 1'
#
loop_
_entity.id
_entity.type
_entity.pdbx_description
1 polymer ?
#
loop_
_entity_poly.entity_id
_entity_poly.type
_entity_poly.pdbx_seq_one_letter_code
_entity_poly.pdbx_strand_id
1 'polypeptide(L)'
;MPSTAHHQDFEAMADTILYRWSAERDTWVSASEVEEARAYLARQGIATSALPDGRFALAGEATRVVGGERLVLLGLRRLRGTRGA
;
A
#
# COMPACT_ATOMS: atom_id res chain seq x y z
N MET A 1 -20.33 -16.82 14.61
CA MET A 1 -19.75 -15.49 14.85
C MET A 1 -18.48 -15.39 14.03
N PRO A 2 -18.47 -14.82 12.81
CA PRO A 2 -17.21 -14.47 12.20
C PRO A 2 -16.72 -13.17 12.86
N SER A 3 -15.57 -13.23 13.51
CA SER A 3 -14.87 -12.06 14.04
C SER A 3 -14.56 -11.13 12.88
N THR A 4 -15.35 -10.07 12.73
CA THR A 4 -15.04 -8.96 11.84
C THR A 4 -13.84 -8.24 12.43
N ALA A 5 -12.64 -8.72 12.12
CA ALA A 5 -11.46 -7.89 12.22
C ALA A 5 -11.80 -6.57 11.49
N HIS A 6 -11.71 -5.46 12.20
CA HIS A 6 -11.85 -4.13 11.63
C HIS A 6 -10.70 -3.92 10.64
N HIS A 7 -10.81 -4.50 9.45
CA HIS A 7 -9.90 -4.23 8.35
C HIS A 7 -10.20 -2.79 7.92
N GLN A 8 -9.34 -1.88 8.35
CA GLN A 8 -9.41 -0.50 7.91
C GLN A 8 -8.98 -0.48 6.45
N ASP A 9 -9.82 0.07 5.57
CA ASP A 9 -9.43 0.30 4.18
C ASP A 9 -8.14 1.14 4.12
N PHE A 10 -7.29 0.89 3.13
CA PHE A 10 -6.06 1.66 2.89
C PHE A 10 -6.25 3.19 3.01
N GLU A 11 -7.38 3.72 2.53
CA GLU A 11 -7.73 5.14 2.60
C GLU A 11 -7.86 5.66 4.04
N ALA A 12 -8.34 4.82 4.97
CA ALA A 12 -8.46 5.14 6.39
C ALA A 12 -7.09 5.08 7.11
N MET A 13 -6.19 4.20 6.65
CA MET A 13 -4.83 4.11 7.20
C MET A 13 -3.89 5.21 6.68
N ALA A 14 -4.22 5.82 5.54
CA ALA A 14 -3.34 6.72 4.80
C ALA A 14 -2.81 7.90 5.65
N ASP A 15 -3.67 8.52 6.46
CA ASP A 15 -3.28 9.66 7.27
C ASP A 15 -2.31 9.26 8.39
N THR A 16 -2.54 8.10 9.03
CA THR A 16 -1.65 7.53 10.04
C THR A 16 -0.28 7.19 9.46
N ILE A 17 -0.24 6.55 8.28
CA ILE A 17 1.01 6.23 7.59
C ILE A 17 1.77 7.51 7.23
N LEU A 18 1.08 8.50 6.65
CA LEU A 18 1.69 9.77 6.26
C LEU A 18 2.23 10.55 7.45
N TYR A 19 1.48 10.58 8.56
CA TYR A 19 1.93 11.20 9.80
C TYR A 19 3.20 10.53 10.32
N ARG A 20 3.21 9.20 10.47
CA ARG A 20 4.38 8.44 10.93
C ARG A 20 5.62 8.70 10.07
N TRP A 21 5.47 8.61 8.75
CA TRP A 21 6.59 8.81 7.82
C TRP A 21 7.14 10.23 7.83
N SER A 22 6.26 11.24 8.00
CA SER A 22 6.64 12.65 7.93
C SER A 22 7.12 13.21 9.25
N ALA A 23 6.35 13.00 10.33
CA ALA A 23 6.60 13.54 11.65
C ALA A 23 7.58 12.68 12.45
N GLU A 24 7.38 11.37 12.46
CA GLU A 24 8.19 10.44 13.26
C GLU A 24 9.42 9.94 12.49
N ARG A 25 9.49 10.22 11.17
CA ARG A 25 10.57 9.78 10.26
C ARG A 25 10.75 8.26 10.23
N ASP A 26 9.73 7.52 10.63
CA ASP A 26 9.70 6.06 10.61
C ASP A 26 8.95 5.59 9.37
N THR A 27 9.68 4.97 8.43
CA THR A 27 9.11 4.45 7.18
C THR A 27 8.74 2.98 7.26
N TRP A 28 8.80 2.36 8.44
CA TRP A 28 8.37 0.99 8.62
C TRP A 28 6.92 0.81 8.18
N VAL A 29 6.62 -0.36 7.63
CA VAL A 29 5.26 -0.76 7.24
C VAL A 29 4.92 -2.12 7.82
N SER A 30 3.69 -2.24 8.28
CA SER A 30 3.13 -3.52 8.73
C SER A 30 2.65 -4.36 7.54
N ALA A 31 2.51 -5.67 7.77
CA ALA A 31 1.93 -6.58 6.77
C ALA A 31 0.51 -6.15 6.36
N SER A 32 -0.30 -5.65 7.30
CA SER A 32 -1.65 -5.17 7.01
C SER A 32 -1.65 -3.92 6.13
N GLU A 33 -0.78 -2.93 6.40
CA GLU A 33 -0.64 -1.75 5.54
C GLU A 33 -0.22 -2.12 4.12
N VAL A 34 0.62 -3.15 3.97
CA VAL A 34 1.03 -3.68 2.67
C VAL A 34 -0.13 -4.36 1.96
N GLU A 35 -0.87 -5.25 2.62
CA GLU A 35 -2.02 -5.93 2.00
C GLU A 35 -3.13 -4.95 1.59
N GLU A 36 -3.41 -3.95 2.44
CA GLU A 36 -4.35 -2.88 2.13
C GLU A 36 -3.90 -2.04 0.93
N ALA A 37 -2.61 -1.67 0.87
CA ALA A 37 -2.06 -0.98 -0.30
C ALA A 37 -2.20 -1.81 -1.57
N ARG A 38 -1.99 -3.13 -1.50
CA ARG A 38 -2.15 -4.04 -2.64
C ARG A 38 -3.61 -4.10 -3.09
N ALA A 39 -4.55 -4.26 -2.16
CA ALA A 39 -5.97 -4.26 -2.44
C ALA A 39 -6.40 -2.94 -3.09
N TYR A 40 -5.97 -1.80 -2.55
CA TYR A 40 -6.22 -0.49 -3.11
C TYR A 40 -5.66 -0.35 -4.53
N LEU A 41 -4.40 -0.71 -4.76
CA LEU A 41 -3.78 -0.65 -6.09
C LEU A 41 -4.50 -1.53 -7.11
N ALA A 42 -4.95 -2.72 -6.70
CA ALA A 42 -5.74 -3.59 -7.56
C ALA A 42 -7.09 -2.95 -7.96
N ARG A 43 -7.78 -2.27 -7.03
CA ARG A 43 -8.99 -1.46 -7.33
C ARG A 43 -8.70 -0.33 -8.32
N GLN A 44 -7.46 0.16 -8.37
CA GLN A 44 -6.99 1.19 -9.30
C GLN A 44 -6.46 0.63 -10.64
N GLY A 45 -6.57 -0.69 -10.86
CA GLY A 45 -6.12 -1.36 -12.07
C GLY A 45 -4.62 -1.72 -12.10
N ILE A 46 -3.91 -1.59 -10.98
CA ILE A 46 -2.50 -1.95 -10.84
C ILE A 46 -2.41 -3.28 -10.09
N ALA A 47 -2.25 -4.38 -10.83
CA ALA A 47 -2.07 -5.69 -10.22
C ALA A 47 -0.67 -5.84 -9.64
N THR A 48 -0.57 -6.53 -8.50
CA THR A 48 0.70 -6.77 -7.80
C THR A 48 0.85 -8.25 -7.45
N SER A 49 2.06 -8.79 -7.62
CA SER A 49 2.39 -10.18 -7.29
C SER A 49 3.48 -10.22 -6.23
N ALA A 50 3.22 -10.92 -5.12
CA ALA A 50 4.22 -11.16 -4.09
C ALA A 50 5.29 -12.13 -4.61
N LEU A 51 6.54 -11.83 -4.29
CA LEU A 51 7.71 -12.65 -4.62
C LEU A 51 8.23 -13.39 -3.38
N PRO A 52 8.97 -14.49 -3.55
CA PRO A 52 9.50 -15.28 -2.42
C PRO A 52 10.46 -14.52 -1.50
N ASP A 53 11.03 -13.42 -1.98
CA ASP A 53 11.96 -12.56 -1.23
C ASP A 53 11.27 -11.45 -0.42
N GLY A 54 9.93 -11.49 -0.34
CA GLY A 54 9.14 -10.48 0.38
C GLY A 54 8.93 -9.18 -0.38
N ARG A 55 9.35 -9.11 -1.65
CA ARG A 55 9.08 -7.96 -2.54
C ARG A 55 7.83 -8.20 -3.40
N PHE A 56 7.44 -7.16 -4.13
CA PHE A 56 6.26 -7.18 -5.00
C PHE A 56 6.63 -6.76 -6.42
N ALA A 57 6.20 -7.55 -7.40
CA ALA A 57 6.23 -7.18 -8.81
C ALA A 57 4.94 -6.44 -9.19
N LEU A 58 5.06 -5.36 -9.96
CA LEU A 58 3.91 -4.64 -10.53
C LEU A 58 3.60 -5.16 -11.94
N ALA A 59 2.35 -5.54 -12.20
CA ALA A 59 1.93 -6.00 -13.51
C ALA A 59 2.03 -4.87 -14.56
N GLY A 60 2.49 -5.20 -15.76
CA GLY A 60 2.68 -4.24 -16.85
C GLY A 60 4.04 -3.52 -16.85
N GLU A 61 4.79 -3.57 -15.75
CA GLU A 61 6.17 -3.06 -15.67
C GLU A 61 7.11 -4.25 -15.37
N ALA A 62 7.48 -5.00 -16.40
CA ALA A 62 8.20 -6.29 -16.32
C ALA A 62 9.52 -6.27 -15.51
N THR A 63 10.03 -5.09 -15.15
CA THR A 63 11.27 -4.90 -14.40
C THR A 63 11.10 -4.20 -13.05
N ARG A 64 9.88 -3.83 -12.64
CA ARG A 64 9.69 -3.07 -11.41
C ARG A 64 9.27 -3.95 -10.24
N VAL A 65 10.29 -4.40 -9.52
CA VAL A 65 10.14 -5.06 -8.22
C VAL A 65 10.37 -4.04 -7.11
N VAL A 66 9.45 -3.98 -6.14
CA VAL A 66 9.46 -3.00 -5.05
C VAL A 66 9.29 -3.66 -3.68
N GLY A 67 9.92 -3.10 -2.64
CA GLY A 67 9.65 -3.48 -1.24
C GLY A 67 8.29 -2.97 -0.75
N GLY A 68 7.88 -3.41 0.44
CA GLY A 68 6.59 -3.05 1.05
C GLY A 68 6.40 -1.54 1.21
N GLU A 69 7.42 -0.83 1.70
CA GLU A 69 7.39 0.63 1.91
C GLU A 69 7.15 1.35 0.58
N ARG A 70 7.82 0.90 -0.48
CA ARG A 70 7.70 1.52 -1.79
C ARG A 70 6.34 1.23 -2.44
N LEU A 71 5.76 0.07 -2.15
CA LEU A 71 4.40 -0.29 -2.57
C LEU A 71 3.35 0.57 -1.85
N VAL A 72 3.47 0.74 -0.52
CA VAL A 72 2.60 1.64 0.25
C VAL A 72 2.72 3.09 -0.25
N LEU A 73 3.95 3.56 -0.52
CA LEU A 73 4.16 4.90 -1.10
C LEU A 73 3.46 5.07 -2.45
N LEU A 74 3.47 4.04 -3.29
CA LEU A 74 2.76 4.07 -4.58
C LEU A 74 1.24 4.21 -4.36
N GLY A 75 0.68 3.44 -3.42
CA GLY A 75 -0.73 3.56 -3.01
C GLY A 75 -1.06 4.99 -2.55
N LEU A 76 -0.26 5.55 -1.64
CA LEU A 76 -0.45 6.92 -1.13
C LEU A 76 -0.39 7.98 -2.24
N ARG A 77 0.55 7.84 -3.18
CA ARG A 77 0.66 8.76 -4.34
C ARG A 77 -0.58 8.69 -5.23
N ARG A 78 -1.10 7.48 -5.47
CA ARG A 78 -2.29 7.27 -6.29
C ARG A 78 -3.53 7.85 -5.60
N LEU A 79 -3.68 7.60 -4.31
CA LEU A 79 -4.76 8.17 -3.48
C LEU A 79 -4.75 9.70 -3.49
N ARG A 80 -3.58 10.32 -3.42
CA ARG A 80 -3.45 11.78 -3.52
C ARG A 80 -3.83 12.28 -4.93
N GLY A 81 -3.44 11.56 -5.97
CA GLY A 81 -3.79 11.89 -7.35
C GLY A 81 -5.30 11.80 -7.64
N THR A 82 -6.01 10.86 -7.02
CA THR A 82 -7.48 10.75 -7.17
C THR A 82 -8.26 11.79 -6.37
N ARG A 83 -7.71 12.31 -5.27
CA ARG A 83 -8.35 13.36 -4.45
C ARG A 83 -8.18 14.78 -5.01
N GLY A 84 -7.24 14.97 -5.94
CA GLY A 84 -6.92 16.27 -6.54
C GLY A 84 -7.43 16.47 -7.97
N ALA A 85 -8.25 15.56 -8.49
CA ALA A 85 -8.89 15.63 -9.81
C ALA A 85 -10.39 15.93 -9.65
#